data_AF-A0A948C5K4-F1
#
_entry.id   AF-A0A948C5K4-F1
#
_cell.length_a   1.000
_cell.length_b   1.000
_cell.length_c   1.000
_cell.angle_alpha   90.00
_cell.angle_beta   90.00
_cell.angle_gamma   90.00
#
_symmetry.space_group_name_H-M   'P 1'
#
loop_
_entity.id
_entity.type
_entity.pdbx_description
1 polymer ?
#
loop_
_entity_poly.entity_id
_entity_poly.type
_entity_poly.pdbx_seq_one_letter_code
_entity_poly.pdbx_strand_id
1 'polypeptide(L)' 'MPSNQNPVILRFDNVSFAYNEGRHPILVESDFSLRENTKITIMGQNGAGKTTIFKMIT' A
#
# COMPACT_ATOMS: atom_id res chain seq x y z
N MET A 1 13.11 26.16 -2.28
CA MET A 1 12.80 24.74 -2.05
C MET A 1 11.96 24.27 -3.21
N PRO A 2 12.37 23.29 -4.04
CA PRO A 2 11.48 22.80 -5.08
C PRO A 2 10.28 22.16 -4.38
N SER A 3 9.08 22.69 -4.64
CA SER A 3 7.83 22.03 -4.26
C SER A 3 7.83 20.66 -4.92
N ASN A 4 7.55 19.59 -4.19
CA ASN A 4 7.50 18.26 -4.77
C ASN A 4 6.22 18.20 -5.65
N GLN A 5 6.36 18.49 -6.94
CA GLN A 5 5.26 18.93 -7.82
C GLN A 5 4.30 17.83 -8.28
N ASN A 6 4.63 16.55 -8.04
CA ASN A 6 3.83 15.47 -8.57
C ASN A 6 2.63 15.17 -7.66
N PRO A 7 1.39 15.09 -8.20
CA PRO A 7 0.21 14.80 -7.41
C PRO A 7 0.29 13.41 -6.76
N VAL A 8 -0.36 13.26 -5.60
CA VAL A 8 -0.58 11.94 -4.99
C VAL A 8 -1.68 11.25 -5.81
N ILE A 9 -1.37 10.10 -6.38
CA ILE A 9 -2.28 9.33 -7.24
C ILE A 9 -2.89 8.13 -6.51
N LEU A 10 -2.30 7.74 -5.39
CA LEU A 10 -2.78 6.65 -4.55
C LEU A 10 -2.43 6.93 -3.09
N ARG A 11 -3.38 6.70 -2.18
CA ARG A 11 -3.14 6.81 -0.74
C ARG A 11 -3.78 5.64 -0.03
N PHE A 12 -2.98 4.93 0.76
CA PHE A 12 -3.44 4.06 1.82
C PHE A 12 -3.39 4.91 3.09
N ASP A 13 -4.52 5.03 3.79
CA ASP A 13 -4.66 5.75 5.04
C ASP A 13 -5.15 4.75 6.09
N ASN A 14 -4.24 4.35 6.99
CA ASN A 14 -4.50 3.37 8.06
C ASN A 14 -5.24 2.10 7.61
N VAL A 15 -4.87 1.53 6.46
CA VAL A 15 -5.60 0.41 5.86
C VAL A 15 -5.23 -0.90 6.54
N SER A 16 -6.24 -1.59 7.08
CA SER A 16 -6.12 -2.97 7.58
C SER A 16 -6.98 -3.91 6.73
N PHE A 17 -6.47 -5.11 6.42
CA PHE A 17 -7.16 -6.05 5.54
C PHE A 17 -6.90 -7.51 5.89
N ALA A 18 -7.96 -8.32 5.82
CA ALA A 18 -7.94 -9.78 5.90
C ALA A 18 -8.88 -10.37 4.84
N TYR A 19 -8.53 -11.51 4.22
CA TYR A 19 -9.41 -12.16 3.24
C TYR A 19 -10.66 -12.79 3.85
N ASN A 20 -10.54 -13.32 5.07
CA ASN A 20 -11.64 -13.96 5.79
C ASN A 20 -11.78 -13.27 7.14
N GLU A 21 -13.01 -13.00 7.55
CA GLU A 21 -13.32 -12.53 8.90
C GLU A 21 -12.78 -13.53 9.94
N GLY A 22 -12.17 -13.00 11.01
CA GLY A 22 -11.60 -13.80 12.10
C GLY A 22 -10.19 -14.37 11.87
N ARG A 23 -9.56 -14.14 10.70
CA ARG A 23 -8.12 -14.42 10.51
C ARG A 23 -7.25 -13.22 10.88
N HIS A 24 -5.98 -13.50 11.21
CA HIS A 24 -5.00 -12.45 11.39
C HIS A 24 -4.93 -11.55 10.14
N PRO A 25 -4.98 -10.22 10.31
CA PRO A 25 -4.88 -9.30 9.19
C PRO A 25 -3.56 -9.48 8.43
N ILE A 26 -3.65 -9.45 7.10
CA ILE A 26 -2.49 -9.50 6.20
C ILE A 26 -1.84 -8.12 6.13
N LEU A 27 -2.67 -7.08 6.17
CA LEU A 27 -2.24 -5.69 6.30
C LEU A 27 -2.78 -5.17 7.63
N VAL A 28 -1.92 -4.52 8.39
CA VAL A 28 -2.25 -3.87 9.67
C VAL A 28 -1.83 -2.42 9.52
N GLU A 29 -2.80 -1.52 9.64
CA GLU A 29 -2.60 -0.06 9.69
C GLU A 29 -1.60 0.46 8.64
N SER A 30 -1.72 -0.05 7.42
CA SER A 30 -0.81 0.31 6.33
C SER A 30 -1.10 1.75 5.89
N ASP A 31 -0.10 2.61 6.01
CA ASP A 31 -0.17 4.03 5.66
C ASP A 31 0.97 4.39 4.69
N PHE A 32 0.62 4.74 3.46
CA PHE A 32 1.58 5.21 2.47
C PHE A 32 0.88 5.97 1.32
N SER A 33 1.65 6.80 0.62
CA SER A 33 1.18 7.53 -0.56
C SER A 33 2.07 7.28 -1.77
N LEU A 34 1.47 7.10 -2.94
CA LEU A 34 2.15 7.05 -4.22
C LEU A 34 1.93 8.34 -4.99
N ARG A 35 3.02 8.89 -5.52
CA ARG A 35 3.00 10.10 -6.35
C ARG A 35 3.19 9.76 -7.82
N GLU A 36 2.63 10.60 -8.68
CA GLU A 36 2.80 10.51 -10.11
C GLU A 36 4.28 10.45 -10.51
N ASN A 37 4.58 9.73 -11.60
CA ASN A 37 5.92 9.56 -12.16
C ASN A 37 6.96 8.94 -11.19
N THR A 38 6.52 8.26 -10.13
CA THR A 38 7.41 7.56 -9.18
C THR A 38 7.50 6.08 -9.54
N LYS A 39 8.71 5.52 -9.50
CA LYS A 39 8.94 4.06 -9.50
C LYS A 39 9.21 3.61 -8.07
N ILE A 40 8.40 2.68 -7.57
CA ILE A 40 8.59 2.08 -6.24
C ILE A 40 8.82 0.57 -6.35
N THR A 41 9.47 0.01 -5.33
CA THR A 41 9.61 -1.43 -5.17
C THR A 41 9.03 -1.83 -3.82
N ILE A 42 8.10 -2.78 -3.84
CA ILE A 42 7.52 -3.36 -2.62
C ILE A 42 8.33 -4.61 -2.27
N MET A 43 8.96 -4.60 -1.09
CA MET A 43 9.78 -5.70 -0.59
C MET A 43 9.18 -6.34 0.66
N GLY A 44 9.55 -7.59 0.93
CA GLY A 44 9.09 -8.33 2.10
C GLY A 44 9.10 -9.85 1.86
N GLN A 45 9.01 -10.64 2.93
CA GLN A 45 8.96 -12.10 2.86
C GLN A 45 7.71 -12.62 2.13
N ASN A 46 7.70 -13.90 1.77
CA ASN A 46 6.50 -14.55 1.26
C ASN A 46 5.38 -14.50 2.31
N GLY A 47 4.16 -14.14 1.89
CA GLY A 47 3.03 -13.93 2.79
C GLY A 47 2.91 -12.53 3.40
N ALA A 48 3.89 -11.64 3.22
CA ALA A 48 3.88 -10.27 3.79
C ALA A 48 2.85 -9.30 3.17
N GLY A 49 1.89 -9.78 2.37
CA GLY A 49 0.81 -8.93 1.83
C GLY A 49 1.12 -8.16 0.54
N LYS A 50 2.27 -8.37 -0.11
CA LYS A 50 2.63 -7.67 -1.37
C LYS A 50 1.57 -7.81 -2.46
N THR A 51 1.16 -9.04 -2.78
CA THR A 51 0.09 -9.30 -3.76
C THR A 51 -1.26 -8.75 -3.29
N THR A 52 -1.50 -8.73 -1.98
CA THR A 52 -2.71 -8.16 -1.38
C THR A 52 -2.76 -6.65 -1.61
N ILE A 53 -1.64 -5.93 -1.44
CA ILE A 53 -1.55 -4.50 -1.79
C ILE A 53 -1.94 -4.29 -3.25
N PHE A 54 -1.33 -5.01 -4.19
CA PHE A 54 -1.67 -4.86 -5.61
C PHE A 54 -3.15 -5.13 -5.90
N LYS A 55 -3.74 -6.15 -5.28
CA LYS A 55 -5.18 -6.47 -5.40
C LYS A 55 -6.12 -5.42 -4.79
N MET A 56 -5.64 -4.55 -3.91
CA MET A 56 -6.46 -3.44 -3.40
C MET A 56 -6.31 -2.17 -4.24
N ILE A 57 -5.29 -2.11 -5.11
CA ILE A 57 -5.08 -1.00 -6.05
C ILE A 57 -5.97 -1.16 -7.30
N THR A 58 -6.23 -2.40 -7.72
CA THR A 58 -6.98 -2.77 -8.93
C THR A 58 -8.29 -3.48 -8.59
#